data_AF-A0A060C082-F1
#
_entry.id   AF-A0A060C082-F1
#
_cell.length_a   1.000
_cell.length_b   1.000
_cell.length_c   1.000
_cell.angle_alpha   90.00
_cell.angle_beta   90.00
_cell.angle_gamma   90.00
#
_symmetry.space_group_name_H-M   'P 1'
#
loop_
_entity.id
_entity.type
_entity.pdbx_description
1 polymer ?
#
loop_
_entity_poly.entity_id
_entity_poly.type
_entity_poly.pdbx_seq_one_letter_code
_entity_poly.pdbx_strand_id
1 'polypeptide(L)'
;CPGAFVINYTNPMALCVRVLYDTFPGIRAVGCCHEVFHTQTILCRALADIRGVEGVARRDLRTTVQGVNHFTYLTEASYRSMDLYPVYRAFADRYAKTGYTEGGDDNWMNRYFQCAHLVKFDLFRRTGQIAAAGDRHLAEFNPAPRYLRSPEMAHSFKFTLTPVS
;
A
#
# COMPACT_ATOMS: atom_id res chain seq x y z
N CYS A 1 -33.68 5.25 3.14
CA CYS A 1 -33.06 6.07 2.08
C CYS A 1 -32.56 5.19 0.92
N PRO A 2 -33.45 4.55 0.13
CA PRO A 2 -33.05 3.59 -0.91
C PRO A 2 -32.20 4.23 -2.03
N GLY A 3 -32.36 5.53 -2.27
CA GLY A 3 -31.57 6.30 -3.24
C GLY A 3 -30.36 7.03 -2.63
N ALA A 4 -29.80 6.60 -1.50
CA ALA A 4 -28.56 7.16 -0.95
C ALA A 4 -27.31 6.41 -1.47
N PHE A 5 -26.13 7.02 -1.35
CA PHE A 5 -24.88 6.27 -1.46
C PHE A 5 -24.49 5.73 -0.08
N VAL A 6 -24.05 4.48 -0.04
CA VAL A 6 -23.48 3.85 1.15
C VAL A 6 -21.96 3.83 0.98
N ILE A 7 -21.24 4.44 1.93
CA ILE A 7 -19.79 4.48 1.94
C ILE A 7 -19.31 3.59 3.08
N ASN A 8 -18.75 2.43 2.74
CA ASN A 8 -18.23 1.47 3.71
C ASN A 8 -16.73 1.70 3.98
N TYR A 9 -16.38 1.91 5.24
CA TYR A 9 -15.00 1.92 5.73
C TYR A 9 -14.65 0.65 6.54
N THR A 10 -15.62 -0.24 6.76
CA THR A 10 -15.47 -1.43 7.60
C THR A 10 -14.73 -2.54 6.87
N ASN A 11 -13.83 -3.23 7.57
CA ASN A 11 -13.16 -4.44 7.12
C ASN A 11 -13.88 -5.71 7.62
N PRO A 12 -13.81 -6.85 6.91
CA PRO A 12 -13.13 -7.09 5.63
C PRO A 12 -13.90 -6.49 4.43
N MET A 13 -13.37 -5.41 3.85
CA MET A 13 -14.13 -4.50 2.98
C MET A 13 -14.76 -5.18 1.77
N ALA A 14 -14.02 -6.05 1.10
CA ALA A 14 -14.51 -6.74 -0.09
C ALA A 14 -15.74 -7.61 0.23
N LEU A 15 -15.73 -8.32 1.36
CA LEU A 15 -16.86 -9.12 1.81
C LEU A 15 -18.02 -8.26 2.29
N CYS A 16 -17.76 -7.21 3.09
CA CYS A 16 -18.82 -6.31 3.56
C CYS A 16 -19.57 -5.66 2.40
N VAL A 17 -18.85 -5.12 1.40
CA VAL A 17 -19.49 -4.51 0.21
C VAL A 17 -20.18 -5.57 -0.63
N ARG A 18 -19.60 -6.77 -0.77
CA ARG A 18 -20.23 -7.86 -1.51
C ARG A 18 -21.57 -8.27 -0.90
N VAL A 19 -21.65 -8.46 0.41
CA VAL A 19 -22.89 -8.81 1.12
C VAL A 19 -23.97 -7.75 0.94
N LEU A 20 -23.61 -6.46 0.93
CA LEU A 20 -24.56 -5.39 0.65
C LEU A 20 -25.22 -5.54 -0.72
N TYR A 21 -24.44 -5.84 -1.75
CA TYR A 21 -24.95 -6.06 -3.11
C TYR A 21 -25.70 -7.38 -3.26
N ASP A 22 -25.26 -8.45 -2.60
CA ASP A 22 -25.95 -9.75 -2.64
C ASP A 22 -27.33 -9.66 -1.95
N THR A 23 -27.44 -8.90 -0.85
CA THR A 23 -28.69 -8.75 -0.09
C THR A 23 -29.61 -7.68 -0.70
N PHE A 24 -29.03 -6.60 -1.22
CA PHE A 24 -29.76 -5.47 -1.80
C PHE A 24 -29.20 -5.14 -3.20
N PRO A 25 -29.61 -5.87 -4.27
CA PRO A 25 -29.01 -5.72 -5.59
C PRO A 25 -29.06 -4.32 -6.20
N GLY A 26 -30.05 -3.50 -5.81
CA GLY A 26 -30.19 -2.11 -6.24
C GLY A 26 -29.44 -1.07 -5.39
N ILE A 27 -28.67 -1.50 -4.39
CA ILE A 27 -27.93 -0.57 -3.51
C ILE A 27 -26.83 0.15 -4.28
N ARG A 28 -26.51 1.38 -3.86
CA ARG A 28 -25.36 2.14 -4.38
C ARG A 28 -24.30 2.19 -3.29
N ALA A 29 -23.45 1.17 -3.23
CA ALA A 29 -22.44 1.03 -2.19
C ALA A 29 -21.02 1.11 -2.76
N VAL A 30 -20.13 1.80 -2.06
CA VAL A 30 -18.69 1.85 -2.38
C VAL A 30 -17.89 1.57 -1.11
N GLY A 31 -16.78 0.85 -1.26
CA GLY A 31 -15.78 0.70 -0.20
C GLY A 31 -14.69 1.75 -0.37
N CYS A 32 -14.32 2.44 0.70
CA CYS A 32 -13.26 3.45 0.69
C CYS A 32 -12.11 3.04 1.62
N CYS A 33 -10.90 2.99 1.08
CA CYS A 33 -9.67 2.67 1.80
C CYS A 33 -8.59 3.71 1.51
N HIS A 34 -7.68 3.95 2.46
CA HIS A 34 -6.63 4.97 2.36
C HIS A 34 -5.25 4.40 1.96
N GLU A 35 -5.10 3.08 1.83
CA GLU A 35 -3.81 2.39 1.68
C GLU A 35 -2.99 2.86 0.47
N VAL A 36 -3.65 3.15 -0.65
CA VAL A 36 -3.00 3.61 -1.89
C VAL A 36 -2.28 4.94 -1.67
N PHE A 37 -2.82 5.83 -0.81
CA PHE A 37 -2.24 7.14 -0.56
C PHE A 37 -0.82 7.06 0.02
N HIS A 38 -0.56 6.06 0.88
CA HIS A 38 0.77 5.82 1.43
C HIS A 38 1.77 5.45 0.33
N THR A 39 1.35 4.64 -0.64
CA THR A 39 2.19 4.26 -1.78
C THR A 39 2.49 5.45 -2.69
N GLN A 40 1.50 6.34 -2.89
CA GLN A 40 1.72 7.60 -3.62
C GLN A 40 2.71 8.52 -2.89
N THR A 41 2.68 8.57 -1.55
CA THR A 41 3.70 9.29 -0.77
C THR A 41 5.10 8.72 -1.03
N ILE A 42 5.27 7.40 -1.00
CA ILE A 42 6.55 6.76 -1.31
C ILE A 42 7.03 7.05 -2.73
N LEU A 43 6.13 7.12 -3.71
CA LEU A 43 6.50 7.54 -5.06
C LEU A 43 7.03 8.98 -5.11
N CYS A 44 6.43 9.90 -4.34
CA CYS A 44 6.95 11.27 -4.22
C CYS A 44 8.36 11.28 -3.59
N ARG A 45 8.60 10.44 -2.58
CA ARG A 45 9.93 10.29 -1.94
C ARG A 45 10.96 9.70 -2.90
N ALA A 46 10.58 8.65 -3.62
CA ALA A 46 11.45 8.04 -4.62
C ALA A 46 11.83 9.04 -5.72
N LEU A 47 10.89 9.89 -6.13
CA LEU A 47 11.13 10.93 -7.11
C LEU A 47 12.10 12.00 -6.58
N ALA A 48 11.95 12.45 -5.33
CA ALA A 48 12.89 13.36 -4.69
C ALA A 48 14.29 12.73 -4.56
N ASP A 49 14.39 11.49 -4.06
CA ASP A 49 15.68 10.84 -3.81
C ASP A 49 16.44 10.47 -5.11
N ILE A 50 15.73 9.96 -6.13
CA ILE A 50 16.37 9.45 -7.35
C ILE A 50 16.53 10.54 -8.42
N ARG A 51 15.64 11.53 -8.46
CA ARG A 51 15.63 12.58 -9.51
C ARG A 51 15.83 14.00 -8.97
N GLY A 52 15.89 14.20 -7.66
CA GLY A 52 16.02 15.54 -7.06
C GLY A 52 14.77 16.42 -7.25
N VAL A 53 13.62 15.83 -7.60
CA VAL A 53 12.38 16.60 -7.80
C VAL A 53 11.63 16.66 -6.48
N GLU A 54 11.75 17.78 -5.79
CA GLU A 54 11.13 18.02 -4.49
C GLU A 54 9.73 18.67 -4.59
N GLY A 55 9.02 18.72 -3.46
CA GLY A 55 7.74 19.43 -3.35
C GLY A 55 6.56 18.80 -4.10
N VAL A 56 6.71 17.59 -4.63
CA VAL A 56 5.62 16.88 -5.33
C VAL A 56 4.59 16.39 -4.32
N ALA A 57 3.33 16.75 -4.52
CA ALA A 57 2.23 16.24 -3.72
C ALA A 57 1.67 14.96 -4.36
N ARG A 58 1.16 14.05 -3.52
CA ARG A 58 0.52 12.79 -3.98
C ARG A 58 -0.57 12.99 -5.04
N ARG A 59 -1.28 14.12 -4.99
CA ARG A 59 -2.36 14.50 -5.94
C ARG A 59 -1.84 14.87 -7.33
N ASP A 60 -0.55 15.18 -7.43
CA ASP A 60 0.12 15.52 -8.70
C ASP A 60 0.56 14.25 -9.45
N LEU A 61 0.48 13.08 -8.78
CA LEU A 61 0.73 11.79 -9.39
C LEU A 61 -0.53 11.27 -10.08
N ARG A 62 -0.38 10.75 -11.30
CA ARG A 62 -1.41 9.98 -11.97
C ARG A 62 -1.09 8.50 -11.82
N THR A 63 -1.95 7.78 -11.11
CA THR A 63 -1.79 6.34 -10.85
C THR A 63 -3.03 5.55 -11.23
N THR A 64 -2.85 4.44 -11.94
CA THR A 64 -3.90 3.45 -12.20
C THR A 64 -3.72 2.30 -11.21
N VAL A 65 -4.77 1.99 -10.44
CA VAL A 65 -4.75 0.98 -9.37
C VAL A 65 -5.67 -0.18 -9.73
N GLN A 66 -5.19 -1.41 -9.54
CA GLN A 66 -5.98 -2.63 -9.73
C GLN A 66 -5.80 -3.60 -8.56
N GLY A 67 -6.80 -4.44 -8.30
CA GLY A 67 -6.77 -5.47 -7.27
C GLY A 67 -7.99 -5.43 -6.35
N VAL A 68 -7.84 -6.02 -5.17
CA VAL A 68 -8.87 -6.03 -4.11
C VAL A 68 -8.39 -5.24 -2.90
N ASN A 69 -9.30 -4.86 -1.99
CA ASN A 69 -8.92 -4.11 -0.77
C ASN A 69 -7.73 -4.78 -0.06
N HIS A 70 -6.72 -3.98 0.31
CA HIS A 70 -5.46 -4.39 0.94
C HIS A 70 -4.50 -5.24 0.09
N PHE A 71 -4.89 -5.64 -1.13
CA PHE A 71 -4.03 -6.32 -2.09
C PHE A 71 -4.18 -5.69 -3.48
N THR A 72 -3.72 -4.44 -3.56
CA THR A 72 -3.75 -3.62 -4.77
C THR A 72 -2.35 -3.45 -5.33
N TYR A 73 -2.28 -3.23 -6.64
CA TYR A 73 -1.07 -2.89 -7.38
C TYR A 73 -1.34 -1.67 -8.25
N LEU A 74 -0.34 -0.82 -8.39
CA LEU A 74 -0.33 0.15 -9.48
C LEU A 74 -0.01 -0.61 -10.76
N THR A 75 -0.69 -0.28 -11.86
CA THR A 75 -0.35 -0.75 -13.22
C THR A 75 0.23 0.38 -14.08
N GLU A 76 0.00 1.63 -13.67
CA GLU A 76 0.58 2.82 -14.26
C GLU A 76 0.84 3.83 -13.13
N ALA A 77 1.97 4.54 -13.21
CA ALA A 77 2.30 5.61 -12.28
C ALA A 77 3.14 6.66 -13.00
N SER A 78 2.67 7.90 -13.05
CA SER A 78 3.37 9.00 -13.71
C SER A 78 3.32 10.29 -12.91
N TYR A 79 4.37 11.10 -13.05
CA TYR A 79 4.39 12.50 -12.63
C TYR A 79 4.61 13.35 -13.89
N ARG A 80 3.62 14.15 -14.26
CA ARG A 80 3.58 14.82 -15.58
C ARG A 80 3.76 13.79 -16.70
N SER A 81 4.78 13.93 -17.55
CA SER A 81 5.13 12.99 -18.62
C SER A 81 6.15 11.93 -18.20
N MET A 82 6.60 11.90 -16.94
CA MET A 82 7.61 10.97 -16.45
C MET A 82 6.96 9.69 -15.93
N ASP A 83 7.37 8.54 -16.46
CA ASP A 83 7.08 7.24 -15.89
C ASP A 83 7.84 7.03 -14.57
N LEU A 84 7.12 6.66 -13.51
CA LEU A 84 7.65 6.46 -12.18
C LEU A 84 8.14 5.03 -11.93
N TYR A 85 7.87 4.06 -12.80
CA TYR A 85 8.35 2.69 -12.62
C TYR A 85 9.89 2.59 -12.60
N PRO A 86 10.64 3.23 -13.52
CA PRO A 86 12.10 3.24 -13.47
C PRO A 86 12.65 3.94 -12.22
N VAL A 87 11.97 5.01 -11.78
CA VAL A 87 12.31 5.76 -10.56
C VAL A 87 12.11 4.86 -9.32
N TYR A 88 10.95 4.22 -9.21
CA TYR A 88 10.64 3.31 -8.12
C TYR A 88 11.56 2.08 -8.11
N ARG A 89 11.96 1.57 -9.27
CA ARG A 89 12.94 0.48 -9.38
C ARG A 89 14.29 0.87 -8.79
N ALA A 90 14.85 2.01 -9.21
CA ALA A 90 16.12 2.51 -8.68
C ALA A 90 16.04 2.75 -7.16
N PHE A 91 14.92 3.29 -6.69
CA PHE A 91 14.67 3.49 -5.26
C PHE A 91 14.60 2.16 -4.50
N ALA A 92 13.81 1.20 -4.98
CA ALA A 92 13.71 -0.12 -4.38
C ALA A 92 15.09 -0.81 -4.32
N ASP A 93 15.91 -0.69 -5.37
CA ASP A 93 17.26 -1.26 -5.44
C ASP A 93 18.23 -0.59 -4.48
N ARG A 94 18.19 0.74 -4.34
CA ARG A 94 18.97 1.47 -3.34
C ARG A 94 18.64 1.01 -1.91
N TYR A 95 17.37 0.80 -1.60
CA TYR A 95 16.89 0.45 -0.26
C TYR A 95 16.58 -1.04 -0.07
N ALA A 96 17.08 -1.91 -0.95
CA ALA A 96 16.74 -3.33 -0.97
C ALA A 96 17.06 -4.07 0.34
N LYS A 97 18.18 -3.71 0.97
CA LYS A 97 18.70 -4.36 2.19
C LYS A 97 18.32 -3.62 3.45
N THR A 98 18.31 -2.29 3.38
CA THR A 98 18.10 -1.42 4.54
C THR A 98 16.62 -1.12 4.77
N GLY A 99 15.80 -1.21 3.73
CA GLY A 99 14.47 -0.63 3.71
C GLY A 99 14.51 0.89 3.72
N TYR A 100 13.36 1.52 3.51
CA TYR A 100 13.19 2.95 3.59
C TYR A 100 12.18 3.28 4.68
N THR A 101 12.61 4.04 5.69
CA THR A 101 11.73 4.54 6.74
C THR A 101 11.61 6.05 6.59
N GLU A 102 10.38 6.55 6.52
CA GLU A 102 10.14 7.97 6.78
C GLU A 102 10.46 8.19 8.26
N GLY A 103 11.51 8.94 8.58
CA GLY A 103 11.87 9.25 9.97
C GLY A 103 10.60 9.62 10.75
N GLY A 104 10.28 8.83 11.77
CA GLY A 104 8.96 8.81 12.38
C GLY A 104 8.89 9.62 13.66
N ASP A 105 7.73 10.24 13.91
CA ASP A 105 7.31 10.72 15.23
C ASP A 105 7.27 9.55 16.22
N ASP A 106 7.74 9.75 17.45
CA ASP A 106 7.81 8.78 18.56
C ASP A 106 6.43 8.31 19.10
N ASN A 107 5.35 8.59 18.37
CA ASN A 107 4.00 8.29 18.80
C ASN A 107 3.70 6.78 18.69
N TRP A 108 3.42 6.14 19.82
CA TRP A 108 3.31 4.69 19.96
C TRP A 108 2.27 4.04 19.03
N MET A 109 1.15 4.73 18.73
CA MET A 109 0.13 4.22 17.79
C MET A 109 0.66 4.13 16.36
N ASN A 110 1.56 5.03 15.96
CA ASN A 110 2.08 5.10 14.58
C ASN A 110 3.08 3.97 14.28
N ARG A 111 3.65 3.30 15.30
CA ARG A 111 4.60 2.20 15.10
C ARG A 111 4.01 1.01 14.33
N TYR A 112 2.72 0.71 14.53
CA TYR A 112 2.05 -0.37 13.79
C TYR A 112 1.79 -0.03 12.30
N PHE A 113 1.81 1.26 11.98
CA PHE A 113 1.62 1.77 10.62
C PHE A 113 2.93 2.00 9.87
N GLN A 114 4.04 2.14 10.59
CA GLN A 114 5.38 2.26 10.03
C GLN A 114 5.88 0.91 9.50
N CYS A 115 6.51 0.94 8.34
CA CYS A 115 7.26 -0.18 7.80
C CYS A 115 8.43 0.36 6.97
N ALA A 116 9.43 -0.49 6.72
CA ALA A 116 10.56 -0.12 5.87
C ALA A 116 10.34 -0.44 4.37
N HIS A 117 9.10 -0.75 3.98
CA HIS A 117 8.68 -1.08 2.61
C HIS A 117 9.39 -2.28 1.96
N LEU A 118 10.02 -3.13 2.76
CA LEU A 118 10.79 -4.28 2.27
C LEU A 118 9.89 -5.32 1.58
N VAL A 119 8.66 -5.53 2.06
CA VAL A 119 7.71 -6.45 1.41
C VAL A 119 7.28 -5.87 0.05
N LYS A 120 6.96 -4.57 -0.02
CA LYS A 120 6.65 -3.89 -1.30
C LYS A 120 7.80 -4.02 -2.31
N PHE A 121 9.04 -3.81 -1.87
CA PHE A 121 10.21 -3.89 -2.76
C PHE A 121 10.44 -5.32 -3.25
N ASP A 122 10.32 -6.32 -2.39
CA ASP A 122 10.42 -7.74 -2.79
C ASP A 122 9.32 -8.10 -3.80
N LEU A 123 8.07 -7.71 -3.53
CA LEU A 123 6.95 -7.95 -4.46
C LEU A 123 7.19 -7.26 -5.80
N PHE A 124 7.62 -5.99 -5.82
CA PHE A 124 7.93 -5.28 -7.05
C PHE A 124 9.01 -5.98 -7.88
N ARG A 125 10.07 -6.50 -7.27
CA ARG A 125 11.11 -7.25 -7.99
C ARG A 125 10.58 -8.52 -8.63
N ARG A 126 9.61 -9.18 -8.00
CA ARG A 126 9.04 -10.44 -8.49
C ARG A 126 8.01 -10.24 -9.58
N THR A 127 7.14 -9.23 -9.42
CA THR A 127 5.97 -9.04 -10.30
C THR A 127 6.18 -7.95 -11.34
N GLY A 128 7.16 -7.07 -11.12
CA GLY A 128 7.31 -5.84 -11.90
C GLY A 128 6.27 -4.77 -11.60
N GLN A 129 5.33 -5.01 -10.67
CA GLN A 129 4.21 -4.12 -10.35
C GLN A 129 4.34 -3.54 -8.94
N ILE A 130 3.99 -2.26 -8.78
CA ILE A 130 4.17 -1.55 -7.50
C ILE A 130 3.02 -1.91 -6.57
N ALA A 131 3.29 -2.72 -5.54
CA ALA A 131 2.28 -3.10 -4.56
C ALA A 131 1.82 -1.87 -3.74
N ALA A 132 0.51 -1.67 -3.66
CA ALA A 132 -0.12 -0.41 -3.25
C ALA A 132 -0.87 -0.47 -1.89
N ALA A 133 -0.40 -1.32 -0.98
CA ALA A 133 -0.84 -1.37 0.43
C ALA A 133 0.37 -1.56 1.37
N GLY A 134 0.27 -1.21 2.65
CA GLY A 134 1.33 -1.37 3.64
C GLY A 134 1.82 -2.82 3.75
N ASP A 135 3.08 -2.99 4.16
CA ASP A 135 3.77 -4.29 4.17
C ASP A 135 3.01 -5.35 4.98
N ARG A 136 2.43 -4.98 6.13
CA ARG A 136 1.64 -5.89 6.97
C ARG A 136 0.43 -6.48 6.22
N HIS A 137 -0.27 -5.67 5.44
CA HIS A 137 -1.43 -6.09 4.69
C HIS A 137 -1.01 -6.98 3.52
N LEU A 138 0.00 -6.55 2.76
CA LEU A 138 0.52 -7.32 1.64
C LEU A 138 1.06 -8.69 2.07
N ALA A 139 1.68 -8.76 3.25
CA ALA A 139 2.23 -9.99 3.79
C ALA A 139 1.17 -11.08 4.00
N GLU A 140 -0.04 -10.71 4.46
CA GLU A 140 -1.14 -11.64 4.72
C GLU A 140 -1.73 -12.29 3.45
N PHE A 141 -1.59 -11.64 2.30
CA PHE A 141 -2.04 -12.17 1.00
C PHE A 141 -0.99 -13.06 0.31
N ASN A 142 0.18 -13.25 0.92
CA ASN A 142 1.24 -14.08 0.39
C ASN A 142 1.38 -15.37 1.21
N PRO A 143 1.91 -16.47 0.64
CA PRO A 143 2.12 -17.71 1.39
C PRO A 143 2.88 -17.46 2.70
N ALA A 144 2.28 -17.86 3.82
CA ALA A 144 2.78 -17.58 5.18
C ALA A 144 4.28 -17.82 5.39
N PRO A 145 4.91 -18.88 4.80
CA PRO A 145 6.34 -19.11 4.96
C PRO A 145 7.26 -17.98 4.46
N ARG A 146 6.74 -16.99 3.72
CA ARG A 146 7.54 -15.93 3.08
C ARG A 146 7.78 -14.72 3.98
N TYR A 147 6.75 -14.22 4.65
CA TYR A 147 6.83 -12.99 5.46
C TYR A 147 6.28 -13.16 6.87
N LEU A 148 5.47 -14.19 7.12
CA LEU A 148 4.67 -14.36 8.35
C LEU A 148 4.88 -15.73 8.99
N ARG A 149 6.02 -16.38 8.76
CA ARG A 149 6.32 -17.69 9.39
C ARG A 149 6.44 -17.55 10.92
N SER A 150 7.00 -16.44 11.38
CA SER A 150 7.17 -16.12 12.80
C SER A 150 7.26 -14.59 12.99
N PRO A 151 7.08 -14.09 14.22
CA PRO A 151 7.28 -12.66 14.52
C PRO A 151 8.68 -12.17 14.15
N GLU A 152 9.73 -12.99 14.33
CA GLU A 152 11.10 -12.65 13.96
C GLU A 152 11.25 -12.46 12.45
N MET A 153 10.55 -13.28 11.65
CA MET A 153 10.51 -13.10 10.19
C MET A 153 9.85 -11.77 9.83
N ALA A 154 8.68 -11.44 10.40
CA ALA A 154 8.05 -10.15 10.16
C ALA A 154 8.96 -8.96 10.54
N HIS A 155 9.62 -9.04 11.71
CA HIS A 155 10.58 -8.04 12.16
C HIS A 155 11.81 -7.91 11.26
N SER A 156 12.26 -9.00 10.62
CA SER A 156 13.36 -8.94 9.63
C SER A 156 13.00 -8.13 8.38
N PHE A 157 11.71 -8.06 8.04
CA PHE A 157 11.15 -7.17 7.02
C PHE A 157 10.78 -5.78 7.58
N LYS A 158 11.09 -5.51 8.85
CA LYS A 158 10.91 -4.22 9.52
C LYS A 158 9.47 -3.70 9.46
N PHE A 159 8.51 -4.58 9.69
CA PHE A 159 7.12 -4.20 9.97
C PHE A 159 6.61 -4.92 11.23
N THR A 160 5.60 -4.36 11.86
CA THR A 160 5.01 -4.90 13.10
C THR A 160 3.63 -5.47 12.83
N LEU A 161 3.30 -6.59 13.51
CA LEU A 161 1.98 -7.18 13.49
C LEU A 161 1.08 -6.47 14.52
N THR A 162 -0.16 -6.22 14.14
CA THR A 162 -1.15 -5.68 15.09
C THR A 162 -1.50 -6.75 16.11
N PRO A 163 -1.46 -6.47 17.42
CA PRO A 163 -1.90 -7.43 18.42
C PRO A 163 -3.40 -7.70 18.25
N VAL A 164 -3.80 -8.96 18.42
CA VAL A 164 -5.21 -9.35 18.58
C VAL A 164 -5.49 -9.37 20.07
N SER A 165 -6.30 -8.44 20.56
CA SER A 165 -6.78 -8.37 21.94
C SER A 165 -8.16 -8.99 22.07
#